data_AF-A0A401G3T1-F1
#
_entry.id   AF-A0A401G3T1-F1
#
_cell.length_a   1.000
_cell.length_b   1.000
_cell.length_c   1.000
_cell.angle_alpha   90.00
_cell.angle_beta   90.00
_cell.angle_gamma   90.00
#
_symmetry.space_group_name_H-M   'P 1'
#
loop_
_entity.id
_entity.type
_entity.pdbx_description
1 polymer ?
#
loop_
_entity_poly.entity_id
_entity_poly.type
_entity_poly.pdbx_seq_one_letter_code
_entity_poly.pdbx_strand_id
1 'polypeptide(L)'
;MLGNDRLRIALLKPGEVFGEMSLLSGDPTGADVRAVKPSGILYISARDFRQMLNKYAALQMYFTRLLTRRLTNINLARAEEFSSGMIGRLSEMPPSELFQTLNSNLKTGVLVLELREGTARVCFRDGEIIHARYRKLTDRDAFFQILRENRGRFKFMHGQCETHRDQEPIGDFMWLLMEGVNRIDEAE
;
A
#
# COMPACT_ATOMS: atom_id res chain seq x y z
N MET A 1 -16.76 -16.96 -1.07
CA MET A 1 -16.65 -16.45 -2.44
C MET A 1 -15.84 -15.15 -2.39
N LEU A 2 -14.70 -15.15 -3.10
CA LEU A 2 -13.81 -14.04 -3.54
C LEU A 2 -13.55 -12.87 -2.56
N GLY A 3 -12.26 -12.70 -2.22
CA GLY A 3 -11.71 -11.72 -1.29
C GLY A 3 -12.16 -10.28 -1.56
N ASN A 4 -12.66 -9.65 -0.50
CA ASN A 4 -13.23 -8.31 -0.50
C ASN A 4 -12.14 -7.29 -0.14
N ASP A 5 -11.07 -7.20 -0.94
CA ASP A 5 -10.07 -6.13 -0.84
C ASP A 5 -10.68 -4.81 -1.30
N ARG A 6 -11.53 -4.23 -0.45
CA ARG A 6 -12.00 -2.85 -0.61
C ARG A 6 -10.84 -1.92 -0.23
N LEU A 7 -10.01 -1.60 -1.22
CA LEU A 7 -8.97 -0.59 -1.09
C LEU A 7 -9.61 0.75 -0.71
N ARG A 8 -9.24 1.31 0.44
CA ARG A 8 -9.73 2.63 0.89
C ARG A 8 -9.01 3.73 0.11
N ILE A 9 -9.64 4.23 -0.94
CA ILE A 9 -9.05 5.22 -1.85
C ILE A 9 -8.92 6.61 -1.20
N ALA A 10 -9.87 7.00 -0.33
CA ALA A 10 -9.84 8.28 0.38
C ALA A 10 -10.67 8.25 1.68
N LEU A 11 -10.41 9.21 2.58
CA LEU A 11 -11.24 9.49 3.75
C LEU A 11 -11.84 10.89 3.62
N LEU A 12 -13.17 10.99 3.59
CA LEU A 12 -13.88 12.26 3.45
C LEU A 12 -14.14 12.93 4.80
N LYS A 13 -13.94 14.25 4.85
CA LYS A 13 -14.16 15.11 6.02
C LYS A 13 -15.39 16.01 5.86
N PRO A 14 -15.91 16.62 6.94
CA PRO A 14 -16.99 17.60 6.85
C PRO A 14 -16.68 18.70 5.83
N GLY A 15 -17.66 19.04 5.00
CA GLY A 15 -17.52 20.02 3.92
C GLY A 15 -17.00 19.46 2.59
N GLU A 16 -16.57 18.19 2.54
CA GLU A 16 -16.15 17.57 1.28
C GLU A 16 -17.33 17.00 0.50
N VAL A 17 -17.25 17.11 -0.83
CA VAL A 17 -18.29 16.64 -1.77
C VAL A 17 -17.92 15.26 -2.32
N PHE A 18 -18.88 14.41 -2.67
CA PHE A 18 -18.61 13.14 -3.35
C PHE A 18 -19.73 12.83 -4.35
N GLY A 19 -19.44 11.95 -5.33
CA GLY A 19 -20.36 11.61 -6.42
C GLY A 19 -20.37 12.64 -7.57
N GLU A 20 -19.60 13.73 -7.44
CA GLU A 20 -19.49 14.76 -8.46
C GLU A 20 -18.67 14.32 -9.66
N MET A 21 -17.72 13.40 -9.45
CA MET A 21 -16.79 12.96 -10.50
C MET A 21 -17.54 12.33 -11.68
N SER A 22 -18.44 11.38 -11.41
CA SER A 22 -19.25 10.75 -12.46
C SER A 22 -20.17 11.74 -13.17
N LEU A 23 -20.65 12.77 -12.46
CA LEU A 23 -21.54 13.78 -13.04
C LEU A 23 -20.79 14.78 -13.94
N LEU A 24 -19.51 15.04 -13.65
CA LEU A 24 -18.68 15.98 -14.38
C LEU A 24 -17.87 15.32 -15.50
N SER A 25 -17.36 14.10 -15.30
CA SER A 25 -16.62 13.35 -16.32
C SER A 25 -17.52 12.58 -17.29
N GLY A 26 -18.74 12.23 -16.85
CA GLY A 26 -19.67 11.38 -17.61
C GLY A 26 -19.43 9.88 -17.43
N ASP A 27 -18.40 9.48 -16.68
CA ASP A 27 -18.07 8.08 -16.42
C ASP A 27 -18.90 7.48 -15.27
N PRO A 28 -19.09 6.15 -15.22
CA PRO A 28 -19.68 5.48 -14.06
C PRO A 28 -18.90 5.75 -12.76
N THR A 29 -19.59 5.64 -11.62
CA THR A 29 -18.95 5.75 -10.30
C THR A 29 -17.91 4.65 -10.11
N GLY A 30 -16.64 5.03 -9.99
CA GLY A 30 -15.53 4.09 -9.80
C GLY A 30 -15.28 3.63 -8.36
N ALA A 31 -16.04 4.15 -7.38
CA ALA A 31 -15.85 3.83 -5.97
C ALA A 31 -17.15 3.96 -5.17
N ASP A 32 -17.31 3.09 -4.17
CA ASP A 32 -18.37 3.19 -3.17
C ASP A 32 -17.99 4.15 -2.05
N VAL A 33 -18.99 4.86 -1.50
CA VAL A 33 -18.83 5.69 -0.31
C VAL A 33 -19.59 5.07 0.85
N ARG A 34 -18.92 4.90 1.99
CA ARG A 34 -19.51 4.36 3.23
C ARG A 34 -19.29 5.32 4.39
N ALA A 35 -20.35 5.61 5.12
CA ALA A 35 -20.23 6.34 6.38
C ALA A 35 -19.55 5.45 7.43
N VAL A 36 -18.45 5.94 8.02
CA VAL A 36 -17.69 5.24 9.06
C VAL A 36 -18.16 5.59 10.49
N LYS A 37 -19.01 6.62 10.61
CA LYS A 37 -19.65 7.10 11.84
C LYS A 37 -20.97 7.79 11.50
N PRO A 38 -21.89 8.00 12.46
CA PRO A 38 -23.10 8.80 12.23
C PRO A 38 -22.74 10.15 11.59
N SER A 39 -23.35 10.44 10.44
CA SER A 39 -23.00 11.59 9.59
C SER A 39 -24.26 12.21 8.99
N GLY A 40 -24.32 13.54 8.96
CA GLY A 40 -25.31 14.28 8.16
C GLY A 40 -24.79 14.49 6.74
N ILE A 41 -25.63 14.23 5.73
CA ILE A 41 -25.27 14.37 4.31
C ILE A 41 -26.27 15.31 3.66
N LEU A 42 -25.77 16.33 2.96
CA LEU A 42 -26.58 17.15 2.07
C LEU A 42 -26.58 16.54 0.67
N TYR A 43 -27.77 16.34 0.11
CA TYR A 43 -27.97 15.71 -1.18
C TYR A 43 -28.48 16.73 -2.22
N ILE A 44 -27.92 16.69 -3.42
CA ILE A 44 -28.36 17.46 -4.58
C ILE A 44 -28.57 16.48 -5.74
N SER A 45 -29.69 16.60 -6.45
CA SER A 45 -29.97 15.74 -7.59
C SER A 45 -29.03 16.05 -8.76
N ALA A 46 -28.76 15.07 -9.62
CA ALA A 46 -27.94 15.27 -10.82
C ALA A 46 -28.49 16.38 -11.74
N ARG A 47 -29.82 16.53 -11.78
CA ARG A 47 -30.49 17.59 -12.55
C ARG A 47 -30.16 18.96 -11.96
N ASP A 48 -30.35 19.14 -10.66
CA ASP A 48 -30.16 20.42 -9.99
C ASP A 48 -28.68 20.81 -9.97
N PHE A 49 -27.80 19.83 -9.80
CA PHE A 49 -26.35 20.02 -9.90
C PHE A 49 -25.94 20.57 -11.27
N ARG A 50 -26.44 19.99 -12.37
CA ARG A 50 -26.17 20.49 -13.73
C ARG A 50 -26.72 21.90 -13.96
N GLN A 51 -27.94 22.17 -13.47
CA GLN A 51 -28.51 23.52 -13.56
C GLN A 51 -27.68 24.54 -12.78
N MET A 52 -27.21 24.17 -11.58
CA MET A 52 -26.36 25.00 -10.74
C MET A 52 -25.02 25.32 -11.43
N LEU A 53 -24.38 24.32 -12.03
CA LEU A 53 -23.14 24.53 -12.79
C LEU A 53 -23.36 25.47 -13.98
N ASN A 54 -24.45 25.30 -14.73
CA ASN A 54 -24.74 26.16 -15.88
C ASN A 54 -25.06 27.60 -15.48
N LYS A 55 -25.64 27.80 -14.28
CA LYS A 55 -26.04 29.12 -13.79
C LYS A 55 -24.89 29.90 -13.13
N TYR A 56 -23.93 29.22 -12.53
CA TYR A 56 -22.89 29.85 -11.72
C TYR A 56 -21.48 29.40 -12.14
N ALA A 57 -20.82 30.20 -12.97
CA ALA A 57 -19.46 29.94 -13.45
C ALA A 57 -18.43 29.75 -12.31
N ALA A 58 -18.62 30.43 -11.17
CA ALA A 58 -17.76 30.25 -10.00
C ALA A 58 -17.79 28.81 -9.45
N LEU A 59 -18.96 28.15 -9.52
CA LEU A 59 -19.10 26.76 -9.08
C LEU A 59 -18.45 25.81 -10.09
N GLN A 60 -18.55 26.08 -11.39
CA GLN A 60 -17.80 25.33 -12.40
C GLN A 60 -16.30 25.35 -12.10
N MET A 61 -15.73 26.54 -11.86
CA MET A 61 -14.30 26.66 -11.60
C MET A 61 -13.88 25.99 -10.28
N TYR A 62 -14.72 26.06 -9.25
CA TYR A 62 -14.52 25.32 -7.99
C TYR A 62 -14.46 23.80 -8.24
N PHE A 63 -15.44 23.25 -8.95
CA PHE A 63 -15.50 21.81 -9.22
C PHE A 63 -14.39 21.34 -10.16
N THR A 64 -14.02 22.13 -11.17
CA THR A 64 -12.84 21.84 -12.00
C THR A 64 -11.57 21.75 -11.17
N ARG A 65 -11.32 22.71 -10.28
CA ARG A 65 -10.17 22.67 -9.35
C ARG A 65 -10.22 21.47 -8.40
N LEU A 66 -11.42 21.14 -7.90
CA LEU A 66 -11.63 19.97 -7.06
C LEU A 66 -11.29 18.68 -7.81
N LEU A 67 -11.74 18.54 -9.06
CA LEU A 67 -11.43 17.39 -9.91
C LEU A 67 -9.95 17.30 -10.24
N THR A 68 -9.30 18.41 -10.61
CA THR A 68 -7.85 18.43 -10.82
C THR A 68 -7.13 17.96 -9.56
N ARG A 69 -7.48 18.49 -8.38
CA ARG A 69 -6.90 18.06 -7.10
C ARG A 69 -7.15 16.57 -6.83
N ARG A 70 -8.34 16.06 -7.14
CA ARG A 70 -8.67 14.64 -6.96
C ARG A 70 -7.94 13.73 -7.93
N LEU A 71 -7.83 14.10 -9.20
CA LEU A 71 -7.03 13.36 -10.18
C LEU A 71 -5.55 13.37 -9.78
N THR A 72 -5.02 14.51 -9.36
CA THR A 72 -3.67 14.62 -8.82
C THR A 72 -3.53 13.76 -7.57
N ASN A 73 -4.49 13.74 -6.64
CA ASN A 73 -4.44 12.93 -5.41
C ASN A 73 -4.70 11.44 -5.64
N ILE A 74 -5.49 11.04 -6.64
CA ILE A 74 -5.67 9.63 -7.04
C ILE A 74 -4.39 9.17 -7.74
N ASN A 75 -3.82 10.00 -8.62
CA ASN A 75 -2.53 9.75 -9.23
C ASN A 75 -1.40 9.83 -8.21
N LEU A 76 -1.48 10.63 -7.14
CA LEU A 76 -0.53 10.66 -6.04
C LEU A 76 -0.76 9.52 -5.05
N ALA A 77 -1.98 9.04 -4.80
CA ALA A 77 -2.17 7.82 -4.02
C ALA A 77 -1.61 6.61 -4.79
N ARG A 78 -1.79 6.60 -6.12
CA ARG A 78 -1.05 5.70 -7.03
C ARG A 78 0.45 6.02 -7.03
N ALA A 79 0.86 7.29 -7.06
CA ALA A 79 2.27 7.67 -7.24
C ALA A 79 3.07 7.63 -5.93
N GLU A 80 2.45 7.69 -4.77
CA GLU A 80 2.96 7.41 -3.42
C GLU A 80 2.97 5.89 -3.19
N GLU A 81 2.05 5.14 -3.83
CA GLU A 81 2.26 3.71 -4.10
C GLU A 81 3.48 3.46 -5.01
N PHE A 82 3.78 4.34 -5.98
CA PHE A 82 4.99 4.25 -6.81
C PHE A 82 6.26 4.85 -6.18
N SER A 83 6.16 5.79 -5.22
CA SER A 83 7.32 6.59 -4.78
C SER A 83 8.22 5.87 -3.79
N SER A 84 7.92 4.60 -3.48
CA SER A 84 8.82 3.72 -2.73
C SER A 84 9.47 2.60 -3.58
N GLY A 85 9.04 2.46 -4.85
CA GLY A 85 9.83 1.81 -5.90
C GLY A 85 9.88 0.28 -5.91
N MET A 86 9.09 -0.43 -5.11
CA MET A 86 9.01 -1.89 -5.23
C MET A 86 7.65 -2.45 -4.78
N ILE A 87 6.79 -2.75 -5.74
CA ILE A 87 5.52 -3.47 -5.56
C ILE A 87 5.49 -4.59 -6.60
N GLY A 88 5.05 -5.78 -6.19
CA GLY A 88 4.99 -6.91 -7.10
C GLY A 88 4.38 -8.15 -6.48
N ARG A 89 4.55 -9.28 -7.17
CA ARG A 89 4.09 -10.60 -6.74
C ARG A 89 5.29 -11.49 -6.43
N LEU A 90 5.17 -12.31 -5.38
CA LEU A 90 6.22 -13.27 -5.02
C LEU A 90 6.40 -14.40 -6.05
N SER A 91 5.42 -14.60 -6.92
CA SER A 91 5.53 -15.53 -8.04
C SER A 91 6.38 -15.00 -9.19
N GLU A 92 6.58 -13.68 -9.26
CA GLU A 92 7.40 -13.01 -10.28
C GLU A 92 8.80 -12.69 -9.74
N MET A 93 8.89 -12.39 -8.45
CA MET A 93 10.15 -12.14 -7.74
C MET A 93 10.08 -12.83 -6.36
N PRO A 94 10.69 -14.03 -6.22
CA PRO A 94 10.68 -14.78 -4.97
C PRO A 94 11.32 -13.99 -3.81
N PRO A 95 10.99 -14.32 -2.54
CA PRO A 95 11.52 -13.62 -1.39
C PRO A 95 13.06 -13.51 -1.35
N SER A 96 13.79 -14.55 -1.78
CA SER A 96 15.26 -14.54 -1.84
C SER A 96 15.79 -13.43 -2.74
N GLU A 97 15.28 -13.33 -3.96
CA GLU A 97 15.64 -12.30 -4.95
C GLU A 97 15.20 -10.90 -4.49
N LEU A 98 14.00 -10.79 -3.93
CA LEU A 98 13.46 -9.56 -3.36
C LEU A 98 14.35 -9.02 -2.25
N PHE A 99 14.73 -9.87 -1.29
CA PHE A 99 15.61 -9.50 -0.20
C PHE A 99 17.01 -9.12 -0.69
N GLN A 100 17.57 -9.88 -1.64
CA GLN A 100 18.86 -9.56 -2.25
C GLN A 100 18.82 -8.20 -2.95
N THR A 101 17.73 -7.88 -3.64
CA THR A 101 17.56 -6.59 -4.31
C THR A 101 17.51 -5.44 -3.31
N LEU A 102 16.79 -5.59 -2.19
CA LEU A 102 16.74 -4.57 -1.14
C LEU A 102 18.10 -4.36 -0.46
N ASN A 103 18.85 -5.45 -0.22
CA ASN A 103 20.19 -5.41 0.35
C ASN A 103 21.19 -4.73 -0.60
N SER A 104 21.29 -5.18 -1.85
CA SER A 104 22.21 -4.61 -2.85
C SER A 104 21.97 -3.13 -3.15
N ASN A 105 20.72 -2.67 -3.00
CA ASN A 105 20.35 -1.26 -3.19
C ASN A 105 20.39 -0.43 -1.90
N LEU A 106 20.90 -0.99 -0.79
CA LEU A 106 21.03 -0.35 0.51
C LEU A 106 19.73 0.34 0.96
N LYS A 107 18.58 -0.31 0.69
CA LYS A 107 17.27 0.31 0.94
C LYS A 107 17.02 0.40 2.44
N THR A 108 16.51 1.55 2.89
CA THR A 108 16.04 1.77 4.26
C THR A 108 14.53 1.98 4.25
N GLY A 109 13.78 1.17 5.00
CA GLY A 109 12.32 1.18 4.97
C GLY A 109 11.70 -0.09 5.51
N VAL A 110 10.42 -0.30 5.21
CA VAL A 110 9.66 -1.47 5.64
C VAL A 110 9.12 -2.21 4.43
N LEU A 111 9.47 -3.48 4.31
CA LEU A 111 8.84 -4.42 3.40
C LEU A 111 7.63 -5.05 4.08
N VAL A 112 6.47 -4.95 3.44
CA VAL A 112 5.24 -5.62 3.85
C VAL A 112 4.92 -6.70 2.83
N LEU A 113 4.69 -7.92 3.30
CA LEU A 113 4.28 -9.05 2.46
C LEU A 113 2.91 -9.56 2.90
N GLU A 114 2.00 -9.69 1.94
CA GLU A 114 0.70 -10.32 2.12
C GLU A 114 0.81 -11.79 1.67
N LEU A 115 0.91 -12.68 2.66
CA LEU A 115 1.18 -14.10 2.48
C LEU A 115 -0.07 -14.93 2.83
N ARG A 116 -0.03 -16.23 2.54
CA ARG A 116 -1.20 -17.12 2.72
C ARG A 116 -1.69 -17.15 4.18
N GLU A 117 -0.77 -17.06 5.13
CA GLU A 117 -1.07 -17.25 6.55
C GLU A 117 -1.05 -15.95 7.37
N GLY A 118 -1.02 -14.80 6.68
CA GLY A 118 -1.10 -13.47 7.28
C GLY A 118 -0.11 -12.49 6.67
N THR A 119 0.01 -11.32 7.30
CA THR A 119 0.92 -10.27 6.87
C THR A 119 2.28 -10.42 7.54
N ALA A 120 3.35 -10.45 6.76
CA ALA A 120 4.72 -10.32 7.24
C ALA A 120 5.21 -8.88 7.12
N ARG A 121 6.09 -8.45 8.04
CA ARG A 121 6.76 -7.16 8.00
C ARG A 121 8.24 -7.36 8.25
N VAL A 122 9.08 -6.77 7.40
CA VAL A 122 10.53 -6.81 7.52
C VAL A 122 11.06 -5.38 7.44
N CYS A 123 11.79 -4.95 8.46
CA CYS A 123 12.43 -3.65 8.49
C CYS A 123 13.86 -3.73 7.96
N PHE A 124 14.19 -2.79 7.09
CA PHE A 124 15.51 -2.62 6.50
C PHE A 124 16.14 -1.30 6.93
N ARG A 125 17.44 -1.34 7.19
CA ARG A 125 18.30 -0.16 7.40
C ARG A 125 19.61 -0.39 6.68
N ASP A 126 19.90 0.46 5.71
CA ASP A 126 21.10 0.43 4.87
C ASP A 126 21.31 -0.94 4.20
N GLY A 127 20.20 -1.55 3.75
CA GLY A 127 20.19 -2.89 3.13
C GLY A 127 20.18 -4.06 4.11
N GLU A 128 20.44 -3.82 5.39
CA GLU A 128 20.44 -4.85 6.43
C GLU A 128 19.07 -5.02 7.08
N ILE A 129 18.77 -6.23 7.53
CA ILE A 129 17.51 -6.54 8.21
C ILE A 129 17.67 -6.28 9.70
N ILE A 130 16.92 -5.32 10.24
CA ILE A 130 16.96 -4.98 11.67
C ILE A 130 15.85 -5.64 12.48
N HIS A 131 14.74 -5.99 11.84
CA HIS A 131 13.64 -6.70 12.49
C HIS A 131 12.79 -7.40 11.44
N ALA A 132 12.28 -8.60 11.77
CA ALA A 132 11.30 -9.29 10.96
C ALA A 132 10.19 -9.85 11.83
N ARG A 133 8.97 -9.92 11.28
CA ARG A 133 7.85 -10.55 11.97
C ARG A 133 6.91 -11.20 10.97
N TYR A 134 6.58 -12.46 11.24
CA TYR A 134 5.57 -13.20 10.50
C TYR A 134 4.84 -14.14 11.45
N ARG A 135 3.51 -14.00 11.54
CA ARG A 135 2.67 -14.75 12.48
C ARG A 135 3.13 -14.48 13.93
N LYS A 136 3.52 -15.53 14.66
CA LYS A 136 4.09 -15.46 16.02
C LYS A 136 5.62 -15.46 16.03
N LEU A 137 6.26 -15.60 14.87
CA LEU A 137 7.71 -15.64 14.73
C LEU A 137 8.25 -14.22 14.60
N THR A 138 9.47 -14.02 15.11
CA THR A 138 10.22 -12.76 15.01
C THR A 138 11.63 -13.03 14.50
N ASP A 139 12.24 -11.99 13.94
CA ASP A 139 13.62 -11.92 13.48
C ASP A 139 14.01 -13.10 12.58
N ARG A 140 15.02 -13.88 12.96
CA ARG A 140 15.56 -14.96 12.12
C ARG A 140 14.49 -16.00 11.77
N ASP A 141 13.70 -16.43 12.74
CA ASP A 141 12.65 -17.44 12.50
C ASP A 141 11.55 -16.91 11.57
N ALA A 142 11.19 -15.63 11.72
CA ALA A 142 10.27 -14.98 10.79
C ALA A 142 10.87 -14.89 9.38
N PHE A 143 12.13 -14.48 9.27
CA PHE A 143 12.84 -14.35 8.00
C PHE A 143 12.89 -15.70 7.26
N PHE A 144 13.33 -16.76 7.93
CA PHE A 144 13.37 -18.10 7.33
C PHE A 144 11.98 -18.59 6.91
N GLN A 145 10.95 -18.33 7.72
CA GLN A 145 9.59 -18.72 7.35
C GLN A 145 9.08 -17.94 6.13
N ILE A 146 9.44 -16.66 5.99
CA ILE A 146 9.06 -15.84 4.82
C ILE A 146 9.76 -16.35 3.55
N LEU A 147 11.02 -16.80 3.64
CA LEU A 147 11.77 -17.34 2.49
C LEU A 147 11.08 -18.55 1.83
N ARG A 148 10.30 -19.33 2.60
CA ARG A 148 9.56 -20.50 2.10
C ARG A 148 8.33 -20.15 1.28
N GLU A 149 7.92 -18.88 1.23
CA GLU A 149 6.69 -18.46 0.58
C GLU A 149 6.94 -18.13 -0.89
N ASN A 150 6.16 -18.72 -1.79
CA ASN A 150 6.27 -18.50 -3.25
C ASN A 150 5.06 -17.79 -3.86
N ARG A 151 4.09 -17.40 -3.02
CA ARG A 151 2.85 -16.73 -3.43
C ARG A 151 2.51 -15.62 -2.45
N GLY A 152 2.06 -14.51 -3.00
CA GLY A 152 1.70 -13.33 -2.22
C GLY A 152 2.01 -12.05 -2.99
N ARG A 153 1.69 -10.93 -2.36
CA ARG A 153 2.08 -9.60 -2.86
C ARG A 153 3.06 -8.98 -1.88
N PHE A 154 3.94 -8.13 -2.40
CA PHE A 154 4.84 -7.36 -1.57
C PHE A 154 4.73 -5.87 -1.90
N LYS A 155 5.03 -5.05 -0.90
CA LYS A 155 5.15 -3.59 -1.03
C LYS A 155 6.28 -3.12 -0.12
N PHE A 156 7.25 -2.43 -0.70
CA PHE A 156 8.25 -1.69 0.05
C PHE A 156 7.75 -0.26 0.31
N MET A 157 8.01 0.27 1.51
CA MET A 157 7.68 1.65 1.91
C MET A 157 8.92 2.30 2.53
N HIS A 158 9.36 3.43 1.97
CA HIS A 158 10.46 4.23 2.51
C HIS A 158 10.02 4.89 3.81
N GLY A 159 10.84 4.76 4.85
CA GLY A 159 10.59 5.35 6.17
C GLY A 159 9.42 4.71 6.92
N GLN A 160 9.69 3.84 7.90
CA GLN A 160 8.72 3.39 8.92
C GLN A 160 9.27 2.46 10.01
N CYS A 161 10.57 2.52 10.32
CA CYS A 161 11.13 1.71 11.42
C CYS A 161 11.63 2.57 12.59
N GLU A 162 10.82 3.54 13.03
CA GLU A 162 11.16 4.41 14.17
C GLU A 162 11.21 3.63 15.50
N THR A 163 10.37 2.61 15.66
CA THR A 163 10.30 1.81 16.90
C THR A 163 11.54 0.93 17.15
N HIS A 164 12.35 0.68 16.11
CA HIS A 164 13.52 -0.20 16.16
C HIS A 164 14.80 0.51 15.70
N ARG A 165 14.83 1.85 15.80
CA ARG A 165 15.91 2.68 15.24
C ARG A 165 17.30 2.30 15.73
N ASP A 166 17.40 1.82 16.98
CA ASP A 166 18.65 1.50 17.66
C ASP A 166 18.94 -0.02 17.74
N GLN A 167 18.12 -0.87 17.10
CA GLN A 167 18.39 -2.30 17.06
C GLN A 167 19.53 -2.62 16.09
N GLU A 168 20.38 -3.57 16.47
CA GLU A 168 21.40 -4.14 15.58
C GLU A 168 20.75 -5.04 14.50
N PRO A 169 21.39 -5.20 13.33
CA PRO A 169 20.95 -6.19 12.35
C PRO A 169 20.77 -7.58 12.98
N ILE A 170 19.75 -8.31 12.54
CA ILE A 170 19.44 -9.64 13.10
C ILE A 170 20.51 -10.69 12.75
N GLY A 171 21.43 -10.36 11.84
CA GLY A 171 22.59 -11.16 11.42
C GLY A 171 23.18 -10.62 10.13
N ASP A 172 24.31 -11.19 9.71
CA ASP A 172 24.87 -10.93 8.38
C ASP A 172 23.89 -11.40 7.28
N PHE A 173 23.56 -10.51 6.34
CA PHE A 173 22.54 -10.78 5.34
C PHE A 173 22.87 -11.97 4.44
N MET A 174 24.12 -12.13 4.02
CA MET A 174 24.55 -13.24 3.17
C MET A 174 24.46 -14.58 3.90
N TRP A 175 24.88 -14.59 5.17
CA TRP A 175 24.71 -15.79 6.01
C TRP A 175 23.24 -16.16 6.20
N LEU A 176 22.37 -15.19 6.50
CA LEU A 176 20.92 -15.42 6.65
C LEU A 176 20.31 -16.00 5.37
N LEU A 177 20.67 -15.46 4.21
CA LEU A 177 20.14 -15.91 2.93
C LEU A 177 20.58 -17.34 2.60
N MET A 178 21.88 -17.65 2.75
CA MET A 178 22.42 -18.98 2.48
C MET A 178 21.85 -20.04 3.44
N GLU A 179 21.78 -19.72 4.74
CA GLU A 179 21.17 -20.59 5.74
C GLU A 179 19.69 -20.84 5.42
N GLY A 180 18.96 -19.82 4.99
CA GLY A 180 17.56 -19.94 4.63
C GLY A 180 17.31 -20.79 3.37
N VAL A 181 18.15 -20.64 2.34
CA VAL A 181 18.06 -21.45 1.11
C VAL A 181 18.40 -22.92 1.39
N ASN A 182 19.48 -23.19 2.13
CA ASN A 182 19.85 -24.57 2.50
C ASN A 182 18.71 -25.29 3.25
N ARG A 183 18.05 -24.60 4.19
CA ARG A 183 16.90 -25.14 4.94
C ARG A 183 15.67 -25.42 4.09
N ILE A 184 15.52 -24.72 2.96
CA ILE A 184 14.44 -24.96 2.01
C ILE A 184 14.73 -26.23 1.22
N ASP A 185 15.96 -26.36 0.71
CA ASP A 185 16.40 -27.51 -0.08
C ASP A 185 16.40 -28.81 0.76
N GLU A 186 16.73 -28.75 2.05
CA GLU A 186 16.66 -29.90 2.96
C GLU A 186 15.23 -30.34 3.32
N ALA A 187 14.23 -29.51 3.03
CA ALA A 187 12.83 -29.76 3.38
C ALA A 187 11.95 -30.20 2.19
N GLU A 188 12.53 -30.32 0.99
CA GLU A 188 11.93 -30.94 -0.21
C GLU A 188 12.31 -32.41 -0.35
#